data_AF-A0A2K0UK84-F1
#
_entry.id   AF-A0A2K0UK84-F1
#
_cell.length_a   1.000
_cell.length_b   1.000
_cell.length_c   1.000
_cell.angle_alpha   90.00
_cell.angle_beta   90.00
_cell.angle_gamma   90.00
#
_symmetry.space_group_name_H-M   'P 1'
#
loop_
_entity.id
_entity.type
_entity.pdbx_description
1 polymer ?
#
loop_
_entity_poly.entity_id
_entity_poly.type
_entity_poly.pdbx_seq_one_letter_code
_entity_poly.pdbx_strand_id
1 'polypeptide(L)'
;MAIGSKISLQRLSYVIYEHPDVAKFLTFAEDIGFEPAAKSENGELFFRGYGPDPFLYAARPASGGAPKFHGAGFVARSAIDFQKACNVPGAQLVDVSQRPSGGKMVRITDPNGYFVEVVHG
;
A
#
# COMPACT_ATOMS: atom_id res chain seq x y z
N MET A 1 1.92 5.30 -32.96
CA MET A 1 2.31 6.05 -31.75
C MET A 1 3.01 5.09 -30.82
N ALA A 2 4.26 5.35 -30.45
CA ALA A 2 4.92 4.56 -29.41
C ALA A 2 4.12 4.72 -28.11
N ILE A 3 3.58 3.63 -27.58
CA ILE A 3 2.97 3.62 -26.26
C ILE A 3 4.13 3.91 -25.31
N GLY A 4 4.24 5.15 -24.82
CA GLY A 4 5.35 5.55 -23.96
C GLY A 4 5.46 4.61 -22.76
N SER A 5 6.70 4.17 -22.46
CA SER A 5 7.02 3.27 -21.35
C SER A 5 6.71 3.87 -19.96
N LYS A 6 6.43 5.18 -19.91
CA LYS A 6 6.03 5.88 -18.70
C LYS A 6 4.73 5.30 -18.15
N ILE A 7 4.78 4.92 -16.87
CA ILE A 7 3.64 4.62 -16.02
C ILE A 7 3.24 5.93 -15.33
N SER A 8 2.00 6.39 -15.54
CA SER A 8 1.49 7.58 -14.87
C SER A 8 0.73 7.20 -13.60
N LEU A 9 1.18 7.75 -12.47
CA LEU A 9 0.53 7.61 -11.18
C LEU A 9 -0.25 8.89 -10.88
N GLN A 10 -1.45 8.75 -10.31
CA GLN A 10 -2.31 9.88 -9.98
C GLN A 10 -1.94 10.50 -8.64
N ARG A 11 -1.68 9.68 -7.62
CA ARG A 11 -1.36 10.12 -6.26
C ARG A 11 -0.80 8.97 -5.42
N LEU A 12 -0.10 9.33 -4.34
CA LEU A 12 0.16 8.44 -3.22
C LEU A 12 -1.17 8.11 -2.52
N SER A 13 -1.36 6.85 -2.15
CA SER A 13 -2.58 6.33 -1.53
C SER A 13 -2.33 5.92 -0.09
N TYR A 14 -1.31 5.08 0.15
CA TYR A 14 -1.00 4.59 1.49
C TYR A 14 0.49 4.30 1.68
N VAL A 15 0.89 4.13 2.94
CA VAL A 15 2.22 3.66 3.36
C VAL A 15 2.12 2.35 4.14
N ILE A 16 3.19 1.56 4.12
CA ILE A 16 3.26 0.23 4.75
C ILE A 16 4.41 0.21 5.74
N TYR A 17 4.09 -0.04 7.02
CA TYR A 17 5.06 -0.08 8.10
C TYR A 17 4.90 -1.32 8.97
N GLU A 18 6.02 -1.81 9.50
CA GLU A 18 6.07 -2.70 10.65
C GLU A 18 6.35 -1.91 11.93
N HIS A 19 5.60 -2.25 12.98
CA HIS A 19 5.75 -1.69 14.31
C HIS A 19 6.13 -2.79 15.31
N PRO A 20 7.22 -2.62 16.08
CA PRO A 20 7.58 -3.51 17.17
C PRO A 20 6.51 -3.57 18.27
N ASP A 21 5.93 -2.41 18.57
CA ASP A 21 4.90 -2.23 19.57
C ASP A 21 3.67 -1.65 18.87
N VAL A 22 2.78 -2.54 18.43
CA VAL A 22 1.56 -2.16 17.73
C VAL A 22 0.65 -1.35 18.66
N ALA A 23 0.64 -1.62 19.97
CA ALA A 23 -0.19 -0.88 20.91
C ALA A 23 0.22 0.60 20.99
N LYS A 24 1.52 0.89 21.02
CA LYS A 24 2.01 2.29 20.92
C LYS A 24 1.60 2.96 19.63
N PHE A 25 1.67 2.24 18.50
CA PHE A 25 1.21 2.80 17.22
C PHE A 25 -0.29 3.07 17.22
N LEU A 26 -1.11 2.20 17.83
CA LEU A 26 -2.55 2.40 17.96
C LEU A 26 -2.88 3.67 18.74
N THR A 27 -2.20 3.92 19.86
CA THR A 27 -2.35 5.18 20.61
C THR A 27 -2.01 6.39 19.76
N PHE A 28 -0.88 6.36 19.04
CA PHE A 28 -0.52 7.43 18.12
C PHE A 28 -1.58 7.64 17.03
N ALA A 29 -2.06 6.56 16.42
CA ALA A 29 -3.07 6.61 15.36
C ALA A 29 -4.36 7.27 15.87
N GLU A 30 -4.80 6.94 17.09
CA GLU A 30 -5.95 7.57 17.74
C GLU A 30 -5.70 9.06 18.02
N ASP A 31 -4.55 9.41 18.60
CA ASP A 31 -4.21 10.79 18.98
C ASP A 31 -4.19 11.75 17.78
N ILE A 32 -3.77 11.29 16.60
CA ILE A 32 -3.74 12.10 15.38
C ILE A 32 -5.04 12.04 14.56
N GLY A 33 -5.99 11.19 14.95
CA GLY A 33 -7.29 11.06 14.31
C GLY A 33 -7.36 10.09 13.12
N PHE A 34 -6.55 9.03 13.08
CA PHE A 34 -6.75 7.96 12.12
C PHE A 34 -7.93 7.07 12.53
N GLU A 35 -8.72 6.64 11.54
CA GLU A 35 -9.85 5.74 11.75
C GLU A 35 -9.49 4.31 11.34
N PRO A 36 -9.79 3.28 12.16
CA PRO A 36 -9.66 1.89 11.75
C PRO A 36 -10.56 1.60 10.54
N ALA A 37 -9.97 1.06 9.46
CA ALA A 37 -10.68 0.75 8.23
C ALA A 37 -10.94 -0.76 8.08
N ALA A 38 -9.95 -1.59 8.38
CA ALA A 38 -10.05 -3.05 8.31
C ALA A 38 -8.93 -3.72 9.11
N LYS A 39 -9.10 -5.00 9.37
CA LYS A 39 -8.07 -5.91 9.89
C LYS A 39 -8.10 -7.18 9.07
N SER A 40 -6.95 -7.59 8.55
CA SER A 40 -6.82 -8.87 7.84
C SER A 40 -6.64 -10.04 8.79
N GLU A 41 -6.85 -11.25 8.27
CA GLU A 41 -6.60 -12.49 8.99
C GLU A 41 -5.13 -12.67 9.43
N ASN A 42 -4.18 -12.12 8.67
CA ASN A 42 -2.75 -12.20 8.99
C ASN A 42 -2.29 -11.13 10.02
N GLY A 43 -3.21 -10.34 10.56
CA GLY A 43 -2.92 -9.35 11.60
C GLY A 43 -2.44 -7.99 11.09
N GLU A 44 -2.55 -7.72 9.79
CA GLU A 44 -2.33 -6.38 9.22
C GLU A 44 -3.53 -5.49 9.57
N LEU A 45 -3.24 -4.29 10.06
CA LEU A 45 -4.21 -3.29 10.46
C LEU A 45 -4.22 -2.15 9.45
N PHE A 46 -5.39 -1.81 8.94
CA PHE A 46 -5.55 -0.74 7.96
C PHE A 46 -6.22 0.46 8.62
N PHE A 47 -5.66 1.64 8.41
CA PHE A 47 -6.17 2.90 8.92
C PHE A 47 -6.44 3.86 7.77
N ARG A 48 -7.56 4.56 7.84
CA ARG A 48 -7.95 5.61 6.90
C ARG A 48 -7.92 6.97 7.58
N GLY A 49 -7.87 7.98 6.74
CA GLY A 49 -8.17 9.35 7.14
C GLY A 49 -9.43 9.81 6.44
N TYR A 50 -9.55 11.11 6.24
CA TYR A 50 -10.74 11.75 5.69
C TYR A 50 -10.70 11.93 4.17
N GLY A 51 -9.73 11.30 3.51
CA GLY A 51 -9.52 11.36 2.06
C GLY A 51 -10.35 10.35 1.28
N PRO A 52 -10.20 10.32 -0.05
CA PRO A 52 -10.96 9.42 -0.92
C PRO A 52 -10.46 7.96 -0.89
N ASP A 53 -9.34 7.69 -0.22
CA ASP A 53 -8.74 6.36 -0.15
C ASP A 53 -9.43 5.45 0.86
N PRO A 54 -9.54 4.14 0.57
CA PRO A 54 -10.02 3.16 1.54
C PRO A 54 -9.15 3.09 2.81
N PHE A 55 -7.86 3.37 2.68
CA PHE A 55 -6.90 3.46 3.78
C PHE A 55 -5.67 4.28 3.34
N LEU A 56 -4.97 4.89 4.29
CA LEU A 56 -3.71 5.61 4.11
C LEU A 56 -2.53 4.93 4.82
N TYR A 57 -2.79 4.01 5.74
CA TYR A 57 -1.76 3.34 6.52
C TYR A 57 -2.04 1.84 6.63
N ALA A 58 -1.06 1.02 6.30
CA ALA A 58 -1.06 -0.41 6.60
C ALA A 58 0.02 -0.68 7.66
N ALA A 59 -0.43 -1.04 8.87
CA ALA A 59 0.43 -1.34 10.00
C ALA A 59 0.50 -2.86 10.20
N ARG A 60 1.73 -3.38 10.32
CA ARG A 60 2.03 -4.78 10.56
C ARG A 60 2.76 -4.94 11.90
N PRO A 61 2.55 -6.02 12.65
CA PRO A 61 3.44 -6.39 13.75
C PRO A 61 4.83 -6.73 13.20
N ALA A 62 5.90 -6.15 13.77
CA ALA A 62 7.25 -6.51 13.39
C ALA A 62 7.61 -7.91 13.91
N SER A 63 7.99 -8.84 13.02
CA SER A 63 8.38 -10.19 13.44
C SER A 63 9.74 -10.24 14.14
N GLY A 64 10.62 -9.27 13.88
CA GLY A 64 11.98 -9.20 14.43
C GLY A 64 12.18 -8.14 15.51
N GLY A 65 11.12 -7.48 15.99
CA GLY A 65 11.19 -6.44 17.02
C GLY A 65 11.80 -5.10 16.57
N ALA A 66 12.17 -4.94 15.30
CA ALA A 66 12.65 -3.69 14.73
C ALA A 66 11.59 -3.04 13.81
N PRO A 67 11.44 -1.70 13.83
CA PRO A 67 10.53 -1.03 12.91
C PRO A 67 11.06 -1.12 11.48
N LYS A 68 10.16 -1.25 10.51
CA LYS A 68 10.54 -1.32 9.10
C LYS A 68 9.55 -0.59 8.21
N PHE A 69 10.06 0.30 7.37
CA PHE A 69 9.30 0.83 6.24
C PHE A 69 9.38 -0.15 5.09
N HIS A 70 8.22 -0.65 4.64
CA HIS A 70 8.16 -1.55 3.50
C HIS A 70 8.00 -0.81 2.19
N GLY A 71 7.28 0.30 2.17
CA GLY A 71 7.02 1.04 0.95
C GLY A 71 5.66 1.72 0.92
N ALA A 72 5.20 2.02 -0.30
CA ALA A 72 4.03 2.86 -0.53
C ALA A 72 3.17 2.35 -1.68
N GLY A 73 1.87 2.63 -1.58
CA GLY A 73 0.87 2.39 -2.60
C GLY A 73 0.52 3.65 -3.38
N PHE A 74 0.40 3.52 -4.70
CA PHE A 74 0.09 4.61 -5.62
C PHE A 74 -1.08 4.23 -6.52
N VAL A 75 -2.00 5.17 -6.73
CA VAL A 75 -3.12 4.95 -7.66
C VAL A 75 -2.62 5.14 -9.09
N ALA A 76 -2.80 4.14 -9.94
CA ALA A 76 -2.55 4.28 -11.37
C ALA A 76 -3.53 5.30 -11.96
N ARG A 77 -3.04 6.18 -12.84
CA ARG A 77 -3.90 7.19 -13.49
C ARG A 77 -4.95 6.56 -14.40
N SER A 78 -4.69 5.37 -14.93
CA SER A 78 -5.59 4.63 -15.81
C SER A 78 -5.34 3.13 -15.74
N ALA A 79 -6.29 2.34 -16.25
CA ALA A 79 -6.13 0.89 -16.41
C ALA A 79 -4.92 0.54 -17.31
N ILE A 80 -4.60 1.40 -18.29
CA ILE A 80 -3.43 1.24 -19.16
C ILE A 80 -2.14 1.44 -18.36
N ASP A 81 -2.09 2.44 -17.48
CA ASP A 81 -0.93 2.66 -16.61
C ASP A 81 -0.74 1.50 -15.62
N PHE A 82 -1.82 0.94 -15.08
CA PHE A 82 -1.77 -0.27 -14.27
C PHE A 82 -1.21 -1.46 -15.06
N GLN A 83 -1.68 -1.69 -16.28
CA GLN A 83 -1.16 -2.78 -17.12
C GLN A 83 0.33 -2.60 -17.44
N LYS A 84 0.78 -1.36 -17.67
CA LYS A 84 2.22 -1.08 -17.84
C LYS A 84 3.00 -1.42 -16.57
N ALA A 85 2.48 -1.12 -15.39
CA ALA A 85 3.10 -1.49 -14.12
C ALA A 85 3.19 -3.02 -13.96
N CYS A 86 2.17 -3.77 -14.36
CA CYS A 86 2.21 -5.24 -14.40
C CYS A 86 3.30 -5.82 -15.31
N ASN A 87 3.71 -5.07 -16.34
CA ASN A 87 4.72 -5.51 -17.30
C ASN A 87 6.15 -5.13 -16.88
N VAL A 88 6.34 -4.46 -15.74
CA VAL A 88 7.67 -4.15 -15.22
C VAL A 88 8.37 -5.45 -14.81
N PRO A 89 9.65 -5.66 -15.18
CA PRO A 89 10.39 -6.84 -14.74
C PRO A 89 10.39 -6.98 -13.21
N GLY A 90 10.00 -8.16 -12.72
CA GLY A 90 9.90 -8.43 -11.28
C GLY A 90 8.60 -7.93 -10.61
N ALA A 91 7.66 -7.38 -11.38
CA ALA A 91 6.34 -7.04 -10.88
C ALA A 91 5.56 -8.29 -10.44
N GLN A 92 4.91 -8.21 -9.29
CA GLN A 92 4.14 -9.30 -8.70
C GLN A 92 2.71 -8.85 -8.46
N LEU A 93 1.74 -9.58 -9.03
CA LEU A 93 0.34 -9.38 -8.66
C LEU A 93 0.14 -9.75 -7.20
N VAL A 94 -0.58 -8.90 -6.48
CA VAL A 94 -0.84 -9.12 -5.06
C VAL A 94 -2.32 -9.38 -4.86
N ASP A 95 -2.62 -10.39 -4.03
CA ASP A 95 -3.99 -10.63 -3.59
C ASP A 95 -4.43 -9.51 -2.63
N VAL A 96 -5.54 -8.86 -2.98
CA VAL A 96 -6.14 -7.77 -2.21
C VAL A 96 -7.42 -8.19 -1.51
N SER A 97 -7.78 -9.47 -1.53
CA SER A 97 -9.00 -10.00 -0.90
C SER A 97 -9.15 -9.60 0.58
N GLN A 98 -8.03 -9.51 1.28
CA GLN A 98 -7.93 -9.14 2.70
C GLN A 98 -7.69 -7.65 2.94
N ARG A 99 -7.68 -6.83 1.87
CA ARG A 99 -7.52 -5.38 1.94
C ARG A 99 -8.88 -4.70 1.69
N PRO A 100 -9.13 -3.54 2.32
CA PRO A 100 -10.41 -2.82 2.13
C PRO A 100 -10.59 -2.26 0.70
N SER A 101 -9.56 -2.29 -0.15
CA SER A 101 -9.63 -1.88 -1.55
C SER A 101 -10.03 -3.06 -2.45
N GLY A 102 -11.27 -3.09 -2.94
CA GLY A 102 -11.80 -4.13 -3.86
C GLY A 102 -11.32 -4.03 -5.32
N GLY A 103 -10.06 -3.66 -5.55
CA GLY A 103 -9.48 -3.38 -6.87
C GLY A 103 -8.42 -4.40 -7.31
N LYS A 104 -7.45 -3.95 -8.12
CA LYS A 104 -6.26 -4.73 -8.50
C LYS A 104 -5.01 -4.05 -7.99
N MET A 105 -3.99 -4.85 -7.68
CA MET A 105 -2.72 -4.36 -7.19
C MET A 105 -1.54 -5.14 -7.77
N VAL A 106 -0.48 -4.41 -8.11
CA VAL A 106 0.82 -4.98 -8.45
C VAL A 106 1.88 -4.38 -7.57
N ARG A 107 2.80 -5.19 -7.07
CA ARG A 107 3.96 -4.78 -6.28
C ARG A 107 5.21 -4.87 -7.13
N ILE A 108 5.98 -3.80 -7.14
CA ILE A 108 7.30 -3.72 -7.75
C ILE A 108 8.28 -3.40 -6.62
N THR A 109 9.45 -4.04 -6.60
CA THR A 109 10.51 -3.70 -5.65
C THR A 109 11.47 -2.72 -6.31
N ASP A 110 11.69 -1.57 -5.68
CA ASP A 110 12.64 -0.57 -6.17
C ASP A 110 14.10 -1.01 -5.90
N PRO A 111 15.11 -0.31 -6.47
CA PRO A 111 16.51 -0.63 -6.24
C PRO A 111 16.97 -0.53 -4.77
N ASN A 112 16.23 0.18 -3.92
CA ASN A 112 16.51 0.31 -2.49
C ASN A 112 15.85 -0.80 -1.65
N GLY A 113 15.05 -1.67 -2.26
CA GLY A 113 14.34 -2.75 -1.60
C GLY A 113 12.96 -2.36 -1.04
N TYR A 114 12.43 -1.18 -1.41
CA TYR A 114 11.10 -0.73 -1.02
C TYR A 114 10.05 -1.16 -2.05
N PHE A 115 8.85 -1.44 -1.55
CA PHE A 115 7.69 -1.75 -2.37
C PHE A 115 7.11 -0.46 -2.97
N VAL A 116 6.93 -0.50 -4.27
CA VAL A 116 6.07 0.40 -5.05
C VAL A 116 4.85 -0.42 -5.44
N GLU A 117 3.79 -0.31 -4.64
CA GLU A 117 2.50 -0.93 -4.96
C GLU A 117 1.72 0.02 -5.87
N VAL A 118 1.25 -0.47 -7.01
CA VAL A 118 0.39 0.28 -7.93
C VAL A 118 -0.99 -0.34 -7.88
N VAL A 119 -2.00 0.47 -7.59
CA VAL A 119 -3.41 0.04 -7.45
C VAL A 119 -4.29 0.65 -8.53
N HIS A 120 -5.33 -0.08 -8.93
CA HIS A 120 -6.36 0.42 -9.85
C HIS A 120 -7.68 -0.33 -9.67
N GLY A 121 -8.80 0.40 -9.70
CA GLY A 121 -10.15 -0.13 -9.50
C GLY A 121 -10.71 0.22 -8.15
#